data_AF-A0AAI9R9B3-F1
#
_entry.id   AF-A0AAI9R9B3-F1
#
_cell.length_a   1.000
_cell.length_b   1.000
_cell.length_c   1.000
_cell.angle_alpha   90.00
_cell.angle_beta   90.00
_cell.angle_gamma   90.00
#
_symmetry.space_group_name_H-M   'P 1'
#
loop_
_entity.id
_entity.type
_entity.pdbx_description
1 polymer ?
#
loop_
_entity_poly.entity_id
_entity_poly.type
_entity_poly.pdbx_seq_one_letter_code
_entity_poly.pdbx_strand_id
1 'polypeptide(L)' 'PERLDEIRSLFLEHPTTPDALPHSTHAVEEDLWAFLQDERGFSERRVQRALDRLTGVARLRSSSQPTLFDF' A
#
# COMPACT_ATOMS: atom_id res chain seq x y z
N PRO A 1 -27.60 -10.42 25.92
CA PRO A 1 -26.14 -10.32 26.13
C PRO A 1 -25.82 -9.20 27.12
N GLU A 2 -24.96 -9.45 28.11
CA GLU A 2 -24.68 -8.50 29.19
C GLU A 2 -23.95 -7.23 28.72
N ARG A 3 -23.24 -7.31 27.59
CA ARG A 3 -22.44 -6.22 27.03
C ARG A 3 -23.14 -5.48 25.88
N LEU A 4 -24.47 -5.53 25.80
CA LEU A 4 -25.21 -4.96 24.68
C LEU A 4 -24.96 -3.46 24.50
N ASP A 5 -24.88 -2.71 25.60
CA ASP A 5 -24.69 -1.26 25.54
C ASP A 5 -23.26 -0.90 25.10
N GLU A 6 -22.23 -1.59 25.62
CA GLU A 6 -20.84 -1.43 25.16
C GLU A 6 -20.69 -1.74 23.67
N ILE A 7 -21.29 -2.84 23.21
CA ILE A 7 -21.26 -3.23 21.80
C ILE A 7 -21.93 -2.16 20.95
N ARG A 8 -23.07 -1.63 21.39
CA ARG A 8 -23.78 -0.54 20.68
C ARG A 8 -22.91 0.72 20.57
N SER A 9 -22.24 1.11 21.66
CA SER A 9 -21.33 2.27 21.66
C SER A 9 -20.15 2.10 20.70
N LEU A 10 -19.56 0.91 20.57
CA LEU A 10 -18.46 0.67 19.61
C LEU A 10 -18.83 0.93 18.14
N PHE A 11 -20.10 0.74 17.78
CA PHE A 11 -20.59 1.01 16.42
C PHE A 11 -21.05 2.45 16.25
N LEU A 12 -21.68 3.04 17.26
CA LEU A 12 -22.20 4.42 17.20
C LEU A 12 -21.12 5.48 17.40
N GLU A 13 -20.15 5.19 18.25
CA GLU A 13 -19.06 6.09 18.67
C GLU A 13 -17.72 5.42 18.34
N HIS A 14 -17.62 4.85 17.14
CA HIS A 14 -16.41 4.15 16.73
C HIS A 14 -15.20 5.09 16.83
N PRO A 15 -14.10 4.68 17.48
CA PRO A 15 -12.92 5.52 17.58
C PRO A 15 -12.35 5.75 16.18
N THR A 16 -12.46 6.98 15.70
CA THR A 16 -11.86 7.42 14.45
C THR A 16 -10.78 8.45 14.73
N THR A 17 -9.83 8.54 13.82
CA THR A 17 -8.82 9.59 13.83
C THR A 17 -9.26 10.67 12.83
N PRO A 18 -9.18 11.97 13.18
CA PRO A 18 -9.52 13.06 12.25
C PRO A 18 -8.47 13.27 11.15
N ASP A 19 -7.33 12.57 11.25
CA ASP A 19 -6.23 12.68 10.30
C ASP A 19 -6.66 12.23 8.91
N ALA A 20 -6.28 13.02 7.91
CA ALA A 20 -6.49 12.66 6.52
C ALA A 20 -5.65 11.42 6.17
N LEU A 21 -6.18 10.60 5.25
CA LEU A 21 -5.40 9.52 4.67
C LEU A 21 -4.17 10.11 3.95
N PRO A 22 -3.02 9.41 3.99
CA PRO A 22 -1.84 9.84 3.26
C PRO A 22 -2.15 9.92 1.76
N HIS A 23 -1.54 10.89 1.08
CA HIS A 23 -1.65 10.99 -0.36
C HIS A 23 -1.01 9.77 -1.04
N SER A 24 -1.60 9.33 -2.15
CA SER A 24 -1.00 8.31 -2.99
C SER A 24 0.31 8.83 -3.57
N THR A 25 1.41 8.10 -3.36
CA THR A 25 2.73 8.39 -3.93
C THR A 25 3.15 7.29 -4.91
N HIS A 26 4.26 7.50 -5.63
CA HIS A 26 4.88 6.44 -6.41
C HIS A 26 5.45 5.37 -5.49
N ALA A 27 5.31 4.11 -5.89
CA ALA A 27 5.94 2.99 -5.21
C ALA A 27 7.40 2.86 -5.66
N VAL A 28 8.26 2.38 -4.76
CA VAL A 28 9.65 2.04 -5.07
C VAL A 28 9.69 0.59 -5.56
N GLU A 29 10.21 0.38 -6.77
CA GLU A 29 10.24 -0.94 -7.40
C GLU A 29 11.01 -1.97 -6.58
N GLU A 30 12.19 -1.60 -6.09
CA GLU A 30 13.07 -2.52 -5.35
C GLU A 30 12.46 -2.95 -4.01
N ASP A 31 11.80 -2.02 -3.31
CA ASP A 31 11.08 -2.31 -2.05
C ASP A 31 9.90 -3.25 -2.29
N LEU A 32 9.17 -3.07 -3.41
CA LEU A 32 8.06 -3.97 -3.77
C LEU A 32 8.54 -5.37 -4.13
N TRP A 33 9.67 -5.48 -4.82
CA TRP A 33 10.29 -6.78 -5.12
C TRP A 33 10.66 -7.52 -3.84
N ALA A 34 11.41 -6.87 -2.95
CA ALA A 34 11.84 -7.45 -1.68
C ALA A 34 10.62 -7.89 -0.84
N PHE A 35 9.64 -7.01 -0.68
CA PHE A 35 8.46 -7.32 0.12
C PHE A 35 7.61 -8.46 -0.49
N LEU A 36 7.33 -8.43 -1.79
CA LEU A 36 6.41 -9.39 -2.40
C LEU A 36 7.08 -10.75 -2.66
N GLN A 37 8.30 -10.74 -3.19
CA GLN A 37 8.99 -11.97 -3.54
C GLN A 37 9.74 -12.56 -2.35
N ASP A 38 10.65 -11.80 -1.74
CA ASP A 38 11.57 -12.33 -0.72
C ASP A 38 10.84 -12.61 0.59
N GLU A 39 10.02 -11.68 1.06
CA GLU A 39 9.34 -11.83 2.35
C GLU A 39 8.04 -12.64 2.27
N ARG A 40 7.30 -12.53 1.16
CA ARG A 40 5.96 -13.11 1.03
C ARG A 40 5.87 -14.28 0.06
N GLY A 41 6.95 -14.60 -0.66
CA GLY A 41 7.03 -15.77 -1.54
C GLY A 41 6.12 -15.69 -2.77
N PHE A 42 5.79 -14.49 -3.25
CA PHE A 42 4.98 -14.35 -4.46
C PHE A 42 5.76 -14.86 -5.68
N SER A 43 5.02 -15.44 -6.63
CA SER A 43 5.61 -15.88 -7.89
C SER A 43 6.24 -14.68 -8.63
N GLU A 44 7.51 -14.82 -8.98
CA GLU A 44 8.28 -13.82 -9.74
C GLU A 44 7.52 -13.34 -10.99
N ARG A 45 7.01 -14.27 -11.81
CA ARG A 45 6.20 -13.95 -13.00
C ARG A 45 4.94 -13.15 -12.68
N ARG A 46 4.39 -13.26 -11.48
CA ARG A 46 3.21 -12.49 -11.06
C ARG A 46 3.62 -11.09 -10.58
N VAL A 47 4.71 -11.00 -9.84
CA VAL A 47 5.28 -9.72 -9.37
C VAL A 47 5.68 -8.87 -10.57
N GLN A 48 6.48 -9.41 -11.50
CA GLN A 48 6.87 -8.70 -12.73
C GLN A 48 5.67 -8.14 -13.50
N ARG A 49 4.65 -8.98 -13.77
CA ARG A 49 3.44 -8.54 -14.48
C ARG A 49 2.66 -7.44 -13.76
N ALA A 50 2.71 -7.39 -12.43
CA ALA A 50 2.06 -6.34 -11.66
C ALA A 50 2.88 -5.04 -11.71
N LEU A 51 4.21 -5.14 -11.60
CA LEU A 51 5.11 -4.00 -11.71
C LEU A 51 5.09 -3.38 -13.10
N ASP A 52 5.09 -4.19 -14.17
CA ASP A 52 4.95 -3.69 -15.55
C ASP A 52 3.69 -2.84 -15.73
N ARG A 53 2.59 -3.21 -15.07
CA ARG A 53 1.33 -2.44 -15.09
C ARG A 53 1.45 -1.13 -14.33
N LEU A 54 2.18 -1.11 -13.20
CA LEU A 54 2.44 0.11 -12.44
C LEU A 54 3.34 1.07 -13.21
N THR A 55 4.36 0.56 -13.90
CA THR A 55 5.21 1.32 -14.82
C THR A 55 4.39 1.93 -15.95
N GLY A 56 3.45 1.17 -16.53
CA GLY A 56 2.55 1.64 -17.58
C GLY A 56 1.63 2.81 -17.20
N VAL A 57 1.42 3.05 -15.91
CA VAL A 57 0.65 4.19 -15.39
C VAL A 57 1.53 5.21 -14.63
N ALA A 58 2.85 5.13 -14.80
CA ALA A 58 3.84 6.00 -14.16
C ALA A 58 3.70 6.07 -12.63
N ARG A 59 3.32 4.96 -11.97
CA ARG A 59 3.20 4.87 -10.50
C ARG A 59 4.36 4.15 -9.83
N LEU A 60 5.41 3.86 -10.58
CA LEU A 60 6.60 3.16 -10.12
C LEU A 60 7.83 4.06 -10.34
N ARG A 61 8.71 4.11 -9.34
CA ARG A 61 10.01 4.78 -9.41
C ARG A 61 11.10 3.81 -8.98
N SER A 62 12.31 4.01 -9.50
CA SER A 62 13.50 3.31 -9.00
C SER A 62 14.13 4.11 -7.87
N SER A 63 14.60 3.40 -6.84
CA SER A 63 15.46 3.98 -5.80
C SER A 63 16.83 4.39 -6.34
N SER A 64 17.34 3.68 -7.35
CA SER A 64 18.68 3.86 -7.91
C SER A 64 18.75 4.89 -9.05
N GLN A 65 17.64 5.11 -9.74
CA GLN A 65 17.56 6.03 -10.87
C GLN A 65 16.33 6.95 -10.75
N PRO A 66 16.45 8.08 -10.02
CA PRO A 66 15.38 9.06 -9.95
C PRO A 66 15.16 9.72 -11.31
N THR A 67 13.90 9.92 -11.65
CA THR A 67 13.44 10.58 -12.87
C THR A 67 13.04 12.03 -12.58
N LEU A 68 12.88 12.83 -13.64
CA LEU A 68 12.41 14.22 -13.51
C LEU A 68 11.02 14.34 -12.86
N PHE A 69 10.25 13.25 -12.78
CA PHE A 69 8.89 13.21 -12.24
C PHE A 69 8.83 12.76 -10.77
N ASP A 70 9.97 12.54 -10.12
CA ASP A 70 10.05 12.05 -8.74
C ASP A 70 10.17 13.17 -7.67
N PHE A 71 9.99 14.43 -8.07
CA PHE A 71 10.10 15.63 -7.21
C PHE A 71 8.77 16.36 -7.01
#